data_AF-A0A2D5BSF3-F1
#
_entry.id   AF-A0A2D5BSF3-F1
#
_cell.length_a   1.000
_cell.length_b   1.000
_cell.length_c   1.000
_cell.angle_alpha   90.00
_cell.angle_beta   90.00
_cell.angle_gamma   90.00
#
_symmetry.space_group_name_H-M   'P 1'
#
loop_
_entity.id
_entity.type
_entity.pdbx_description
1 polymer ?
#
loop_
_entity_poly.entity_id
_entity_poly.type
_entity_poly.pdbx_seq_one_letter_code
_entity_poly.pdbx_strand_id
1 'polypeptide(L)'
;MPDAEPRTRDDHRLVQGIPRGQRTDAAAVSTARRDGRAGALRDGLRVRNDGSLRAEGIWALVPAGGREPRRVSATSGDEAVTRRVDECERVLGYKFSDPETLIRALTHSSSRTAFSGSNERLEFLGDAILGAVVSLYLYAHHPEFQEGRMTKVKSQVVSRRSLALKARDIGLAPHLVVGRMFPNPKSITNSILSNALEAVIAAVFVDGGLDAAYDFVIRHFEDAIATAADEPGQRDFKSWLGQWAQQNHMDNPGYVVISTAGPDHTKTFELSATLGDRRFSPAWGRSKKETEQRAARAALRELGLL
;
A
#
# COMPACT_ATOMS: atom_id res chain seq x y z
N MET A 1 58.85 -13.28 -20.27
CA MET A 1 57.58 -13.93 -20.63
C MET A 1 57.57 -15.29 -19.95
N PRO A 2 56.75 -15.52 -18.92
CA PRO A 2 56.74 -16.79 -18.22
C PRO A 2 55.73 -17.74 -18.87
N ASP A 3 56.21 -18.90 -19.32
CA ASP A 3 55.38 -20.05 -19.71
C ASP A 3 55.14 -20.93 -18.48
N ALA A 4 53.87 -21.19 -18.19
CA ALA A 4 53.43 -22.17 -17.18
C ALA A 4 52.60 -23.24 -17.90
N GLU A 5 53.13 -24.46 -17.92
CA GLU A 5 52.43 -25.68 -18.33
C GLU A 5 51.99 -26.52 -17.11
N PRO A 6 51.02 -27.45 -17.31
CA PRO A 6 50.03 -27.83 -16.31
C PRO A 6 50.31 -29.19 -15.64
N ARG A 7 49.63 -29.49 -14.53
CA ARG A 7 49.49 -30.86 -14.00
C ARG A 7 48.10 -31.15 -13.45
N THR A 8 47.65 -32.35 -13.80
CA THR A 8 46.33 -32.98 -13.65
C THR A 8 46.30 -34.03 -12.51
N ARG A 9 45.07 -34.46 -12.16
CA ARG A 9 44.62 -35.74 -11.52
C ARG A 9 44.67 -35.81 -9.98
N ASP A 10 43.50 -35.91 -9.33
CA ASP A 10 42.70 -37.12 -9.00
C ASP A 10 43.39 -37.99 -7.94
N ASP A 11 42.81 -38.21 -6.75
CA ASP A 11 41.79 -39.24 -6.54
C ASP A 11 41.37 -39.45 -5.06
N HIS A 12 40.11 -39.89 -4.90
CA HIS A 12 39.55 -40.81 -3.89
C HIS A 12 39.65 -40.59 -2.35
N ARG A 13 38.49 -40.51 -1.66
CA ARG A 13 37.80 -41.65 -0.98
C ARG A 13 36.59 -41.26 -0.08
N LEU A 14 35.45 -41.92 -0.37
CA LEU A 14 34.45 -42.60 0.50
C LEU A 14 33.63 -41.77 1.53
N VAL A 15 32.28 -41.61 1.45
CA VAL A 15 31.11 -42.55 1.42
C VAL A 15 30.59 -42.99 2.80
N GLN A 16 29.27 -42.82 2.99
CA GLN A 16 28.25 -43.57 3.79
C GLN A 16 27.37 -42.62 4.66
N GLY A 17 26.03 -42.65 4.66
CA GLY A 17 25.06 -43.58 4.08
C GLY A 17 23.61 -43.05 4.15
N ILE A 18 22.73 -43.73 3.41
CA ILE A 18 21.27 -43.53 3.27
C ILE A 18 20.54 -44.64 4.06
N PRO A 19 19.29 -44.44 4.49
CA PRO A 19 18.29 -45.52 4.46
C PRO A 19 17.09 -45.21 3.54
N ARG A 20 16.69 -46.26 2.82
CA ARG A 20 15.57 -46.37 1.87
C ARG A 20 14.24 -46.70 2.56
N GLY A 21 13.13 -46.40 1.87
CA GLY A 21 11.82 -47.06 1.98
C GLY A 21 10.67 -46.04 1.98
N GLN A 22 9.58 -46.13 1.22
CA GLN A 22 8.99 -47.21 0.42
C GLN A 22 8.17 -46.60 -0.73
N ARG A 23 8.03 -47.34 -1.82
CA ARG A 23 7.08 -47.10 -2.93
C ARG A 23 5.72 -47.69 -2.58
N THR A 24 4.63 -47.04 -3.01
CA THR A 24 3.43 -47.71 -3.55
C THR A 24 2.68 -46.77 -4.49
N ASP A 25 2.75 -47.13 -5.78
CA ASP A 25 1.70 -47.28 -6.80
C ASP A 25 0.52 -46.33 -7.01
N ALA A 26 0.16 -46.30 -8.30
CA ALA A 26 -0.73 -45.42 -9.01
C ALA A 26 -2.19 -45.90 -9.08
N ALA A 27 -3.01 -44.99 -9.58
CA ALA A 27 -4.31 -45.17 -10.25
C ALA A 27 -5.56 -45.38 -9.39
N ALA A 28 -6.40 -44.34 -9.36
CA ALA A 28 -7.85 -44.46 -9.50
C ALA A 28 -8.43 -43.16 -10.07
N VAL A 29 -8.79 -43.21 -11.36
CA VAL A 29 -9.71 -42.26 -11.99
C VAL A 29 -11.13 -42.69 -11.60
N SER A 30 -11.93 -41.79 -11.03
CA SER A 30 -13.39 -41.94 -10.96
C SER A 30 -14.05 -40.57 -10.98
N THR A 31 -14.91 -40.41 -11.98
CA THR A 31 -15.77 -39.27 -12.30
C THR A 31 -16.84 -39.04 -11.23
N ALA A 32 -17.02 -37.78 -10.80
CA ALA A 32 -18.25 -37.31 -10.20
C ALA A 32 -18.50 -35.83 -10.56
N ARG A 33 -19.76 -35.55 -10.86
CA ARG A 33 -20.30 -34.38 -11.55
C ARG A 33 -20.29 -33.11 -10.70
N ARG A 34 -20.39 -31.99 -11.43
CA ARG A 34 -20.94 -30.67 -11.05
C ARG A 34 -21.60 -30.61 -9.68
N ASP A 35 -21.12 -29.72 -8.82
CA ASP A 35 -21.97 -28.74 -8.14
C ASP A 35 -21.14 -27.55 -7.68
N GLY A 36 -21.63 -26.36 -8.02
CA GLY A 36 -21.03 -25.10 -7.61
C GLY A 36 -21.20 -24.91 -6.11
N ARG A 37 -20.09 -24.73 -5.40
CA ARG A 37 -20.04 -24.09 -4.08
C ARG A 37 -18.66 -23.51 -3.86
N ALA A 38 -18.65 -22.23 -3.54
CA ALA A 38 -17.51 -21.52 -3.01
C ALA A 38 -16.91 -22.25 -1.81
N GLY A 39 -15.59 -22.20 -1.68
CA GLY A 39 -14.89 -22.48 -0.43
C GLY A 39 -13.91 -23.63 -0.50
N ALA A 40 -12.63 -23.29 -0.70
CA ALA A 40 -11.52 -23.87 0.06
C ALA A 40 -10.22 -23.09 -0.25
N LEU A 41 -9.99 -21.99 0.47
CA LEU A 41 -8.62 -21.52 0.70
C LEU A 41 -8.11 -22.29 1.92
N ARG A 42 -7.16 -23.20 1.67
CA ARG A 42 -6.33 -23.79 2.71
C ARG A 42 -5.37 -22.70 3.20
N ASP A 43 -5.20 -22.67 4.52
CA ASP A 43 -4.26 -21.87 5.30
C ASP A 43 -4.58 -20.36 5.46
N GLY A 44 -5.25 -20.05 6.56
CA GLY A 44 -5.04 -18.83 7.35
C GLY A 44 -5.76 -17.54 6.94
N LEU A 45 -6.20 -17.38 5.69
CA LEU A 45 -6.87 -16.15 5.23
C LEU A 45 -8.35 -16.41 4.95
N ARG A 46 -9.25 -15.89 5.81
CA ARG A 46 -10.69 -15.88 5.52
C ARG A 46 -11.15 -14.49 5.09
N VAL A 47 -11.42 -14.35 3.79
CA VAL A 47 -12.19 -13.22 3.24
C VAL A 47 -13.67 -13.52 3.47
N ARG A 48 -14.42 -12.59 4.08
CA ARG A 48 -15.88 -12.71 4.20
C ARG A 48 -16.56 -12.47 2.86
N ASN A 49 -17.81 -12.94 2.71
CA ASN A 49 -18.63 -12.69 1.51
C ASN A 49 -18.95 -11.20 1.26
N ASP A 50 -18.64 -10.30 2.21
CA ASP A 50 -18.82 -8.85 2.11
C ASP A 50 -17.51 -8.09 1.83
N GLY A 51 -16.39 -8.78 1.63
CA GLY A 51 -15.09 -8.17 1.36
C GLY A 51 -14.33 -7.67 2.60
N SER A 52 -14.93 -7.69 3.80
CA SER A 52 -14.23 -7.25 5.01
C SER A 52 -13.25 -8.31 5.54
N LEU A 53 -12.01 -7.89 5.83
CA LEU A 53 -11.01 -8.69 6.54
C LEU A 53 -11.18 -8.46 8.05
N ARG A 54 -11.47 -9.52 8.82
CA ARG A 54 -11.13 -9.50 10.25
C ARG A 54 -9.72 -10.02 10.42
N ALA A 55 -8.85 -9.25 11.06
CA ALA A 55 -7.48 -9.65 11.38
C ALA A 55 -7.40 -10.60 12.59
N GLU A 56 -8.27 -11.61 12.66
CA GLU A 56 -8.06 -12.70 13.62
C GLU A 56 -6.94 -13.61 13.09
N GLY A 57 -5.71 -13.30 13.50
CA GLY A 57 -4.60 -14.27 13.46
C GLY A 57 -3.28 -13.79 12.88
N ILE A 58 -3.21 -12.67 12.16
CA ILE A 58 -1.94 -12.28 11.49
C ILE A 58 -0.98 -11.56 12.47
N TRP A 59 -1.47 -10.97 13.57
CA TRP A 59 -0.69 -9.96 14.32
C TRP A 59 -0.60 -10.15 15.84
N ALA A 60 -0.63 -11.39 16.33
CA ALA A 60 -0.60 -11.73 17.77
C ALA A 60 0.71 -11.39 18.52
N LEU A 61 1.58 -10.49 18.02
CA LEU A 61 2.93 -10.24 18.55
C LEU A 61 3.18 -8.81 19.07
N VAL A 62 2.18 -7.91 19.09
CA VAL A 62 2.33 -6.60 19.76
C VAL A 62 1.57 -6.62 21.08
N PRO A 63 2.21 -6.40 22.25
CA PRO A 63 1.50 -6.37 23.52
C PRO A 63 0.48 -5.24 23.51
N ALA A 64 -0.79 -5.58 23.78
CA ALA A 64 -1.85 -4.61 23.97
C ALA A 64 -1.43 -3.63 25.08
N GLY A 65 -1.18 -2.37 24.71
CA GLY A 65 -0.82 -1.31 25.63
C GLY A 65 -2.01 -0.83 26.45
N GLY A 66 -2.64 -1.73 27.22
CA GLY A 66 -3.69 -1.36 28.15
C GLY A 66 -3.09 -0.65 29.37
N ARG A 67 -3.27 0.66 29.48
CA ARG A 67 -3.12 1.40 30.74
C ARG A 67 -4.48 1.87 31.21
N GLU A 68 -4.75 1.69 32.50
CA GLU A 68 -5.94 2.23 33.15
C GLU A 68 -5.97 3.76 33.04
N PRO A 69 -7.15 4.36 32.78
CA PRO A 69 -7.29 5.81 32.66
C PRO A 69 -7.00 6.47 34.01
N ARG A 70 -6.00 7.34 34.06
CA ARG A 70 -5.66 8.14 35.24
C ARG A 70 -6.62 9.35 35.31
N ARG A 71 -7.48 9.42 36.32
CA ARG A 71 -8.32 10.60 36.56
C ARG A 71 -7.46 11.75 37.07
N VAL A 72 -7.39 12.84 36.31
CA VAL A 72 -6.76 14.10 36.74
C VAL A 72 -7.87 15.05 37.21
N SER A 73 -7.67 15.69 38.36
CA SER A 73 -8.58 16.70 38.92
C SER A 73 -8.50 18.01 38.12
N ALA A 74 -9.63 18.47 37.59
CA ALA A 74 -9.69 19.56 36.61
C ALA A 74 -9.54 20.98 37.22
N THR A 75 -8.69 21.79 36.59
CA THR A 75 -8.62 23.26 36.67
C THR A 75 -9.28 23.89 35.43
N SER A 76 -9.48 25.21 35.41
CA SER A 76 -10.08 25.92 34.25
C SER A 76 -9.27 25.78 32.94
N GLY A 77 -7.98 25.46 33.03
CA GLY A 77 -7.15 25.09 31.88
C GLY A 77 -7.48 23.70 31.33
N ASP A 78 -7.85 22.76 32.20
CA ASP A 78 -8.18 21.39 31.83
C ASP A 78 -9.50 21.32 31.06
N GLU A 79 -10.51 22.13 31.42
CA GLU A 79 -11.79 22.16 30.69
C GLU A 79 -11.67 22.62 29.22
N ALA A 80 -10.73 23.52 28.93
CA ALA A 80 -10.47 23.97 27.55
C ALA A 80 -9.71 22.92 26.74
N VAL A 81 -8.82 22.16 27.39
CA VAL A 81 -8.11 21.04 26.78
C VAL A 81 -9.06 19.88 26.51
N THR A 82 -9.89 19.50 27.48
CA THR A 82 -10.90 18.43 27.33
C THR A 82 -11.85 18.70 26.18
N ARG A 83 -12.40 19.92 26.08
CA ARG A 83 -13.29 20.28 24.95
C ARG A 83 -12.62 20.15 23.59
N ARG A 84 -11.34 20.51 23.48
CA ARG A 84 -10.58 20.39 22.22
C ARG A 84 -10.26 18.95 21.86
N VAL A 85 -9.96 18.11 22.85
CA VAL A 85 -9.82 16.67 22.68
C VAL A 85 -11.14 16.12 22.13
N ASP A 86 -12.27 16.41 22.78
CA ASP A 86 -13.59 15.93 22.33
C ASP A 86 -13.93 16.41 20.91
N GLU A 87 -13.57 17.63 20.54
CA GLU A 87 -13.72 18.14 19.18
C GLU A 87 -12.84 17.40 18.17
N CYS A 88 -11.57 17.17 18.53
CA CYS A 88 -10.63 16.47 17.66
C CYS A 88 -11.05 15.00 17.46
N GLU A 89 -11.44 14.30 18.52
CA GLU A 89 -11.97 12.93 18.44
C GLU A 89 -13.17 12.81 17.52
N ARG A 90 -14.04 13.83 17.50
CA ARG A 90 -15.20 13.89 16.62
C ARG A 90 -14.82 14.01 15.15
N VAL A 91 -13.86 14.88 14.82
CA VAL A 91 -13.41 15.03 13.42
C VAL A 91 -12.58 13.83 12.95
N LEU A 92 -11.85 13.20 13.87
CA LEU A 92 -11.12 11.95 13.61
C LEU A 92 -12.07 10.75 13.45
N GLY A 93 -13.24 10.79 14.08
CA GLY A 93 -14.16 9.65 14.17
C GLY A 93 -13.59 8.52 15.04
N TYR A 94 -12.82 8.85 16.07
CA TYR A 94 -12.20 7.90 16.99
C TYR A 94 -12.16 8.49 18.40
N LYS A 95 -12.64 7.73 19.39
CA LYS A 95 -12.63 8.11 20.81
C LYS A 95 -11.47 7.40 21.51
N PHE A 96 -10.55 8.17 22.08
CA PHE A 96 -9.39 7.65 22.79
C PHE A 96 -9.76 7.23 24.20
N SER A 97 -9.20 6.10 24.64
CA SER A 97 -9.23 5.69 26.04
C SER A 97 -8.28 6.54 26.89
N ASP A 98 -7.15 6.93 26.31
CA ASP A 98 -6.18 7.87 26.88
C ASP A 98 -6.07 9.18 26.07
N PRO A 99 -6.75 10.27 26.51
CA PRO A 99 -6.65 11.59 25.90
C PRO A 99 -5.22 12.14 25.79
N GLU A 100 -4.30 11.77 26.69
CA GLU A 100 -2.91 12.26 26.64
C GLU A 100 -2.19 11.75 25.38
N THR A 101 -2.54 10.56 24.91
CA THR A 101 -1.96 9.98 23.69
C THR A 101 -2.34 10.79 22.46
N LEU A 102 -3.58 11.28 22.36
CA LEU A 102 -3.99 12.20 21.30
C LEU A 102 -3.30 13.57 21.43
N ILE A 103 -3.25 14.14 22.64
CA ILE A 103 -2.59 15.43 22.87
C ILE A 103 -1.13 15.38 22.42
N ARG A 104 -0.42 14.29 22.73
CA ARG A 104 0.97 14.08 22.29
C ARG A 104 1.08 14.00 20.76
N ALA A 105 0.18 13.28 20.09
CA ALA A 105 0.18 13.19 18.62
C ALA A 105 0.01 14.56 17.94
N LEU A 106 -0.80 15.44 18.54
CA LEU A 106 -1.07 16.78 18.05
C LEU A 106 0.03 17.79 18.41
N THR A 107 1.00 17.42 19.26
CA THR A 107 2.04 18.32 19.77
C THR A 107 3.31 18.24 18.93
N HIS A 108 3.53 19.26 18.12
CA HIS A 108 4.74 19.39 17.30
C HIS A 108 5.97 19.72 18.16
N SER A 109 7.17 19.31 17.71
CA SER A 109 8.45 19.51 18.42
C SER A 109 8.81 20.98 18.68
N SER A 110 8.26 21.91 17.91
CA SER A 110 8.42 23.36 18.16
C SER A 110 7.64 23.89 19.37
N SER A 111 6.78 23.09 20.00
CA SER A 111 6.04 23.49 21.19
C SER A 111 6.93 23.51 22.43
N ARG A 112 6.92 24.63 23.17
CA ARG A 112 7.58 24.75 24.48
C ARG A 112 6.90 23.95 25.59
N THR A 113 5.69 23.43 25.33
CA THR A 113 4.92 22.60 26.28
C THR A 113 5.14 21.10 26.06
N ALA A 114 6.14 20.71 25.26
CA ALA A 114 6.51 19.31 25.02
C ALA A 114 7.10 18.60 26.26
N PHE A 115 6.62 18.91 27.47
CA PHE A 115 6.98 18.26 28.73
C PHE A 115 6.74 16.74 28.70
N SER A 116 5.86 16.26 27.83
CA SER A 116 5.54 14.84 27.61
C SER A 116 6.14 14.24 26.32
N GLY A 117 7.01 14.97 25.61
CA GLY A 117 7.65 14.55 24.35
C GLY A 117 6.95 15.07 23.09
N SER A 118 7.72 15.31 22.02
CA SER A 118 7.21 15.67 20.69
C SER A 118 6.48 14.51 20.01
N ASN A 119 5.68 14.82 19.01
CA ASN A 119 5.01 13.82 18.18
C ASN A 119 5.95 13.00 17.27
N GLU A 120 7.24 13.29 17.21
CA GLU A 120 8.20 12.68 16.28
C GLU A 120 8.32 11.15 16.43
N ARG A 121 8.21 10.62 17.66
CA ARG A 121 8.20 9.16 17.88
C ARG A 121 6.92 8.50 17.38
N LEU A 122 5.79 9.21 17.49
CA LEU A 122 4.51 8.74 16.98
C LEU A 122 4.49 8.87 15.46
N GLU A 123 5.02 9.95 14.88
CA GLU A 123 5.21 10.12 13.43
C GLU A 123 5.96 8.92 12.84
N PHE A 124 7.11 8.57 13.41
CA PHE A 124 7.92 7.43 12.97
C PHE A 124 7.12 6.11 12.98
N LEU A 125 6.38 5.84 14.05
CA LEU A 125 5.53 4.64 14.13
C LEU A 125 4.36 4.72 13.13
N GLY A 126 3.81 5.91 12.94
CA GLY A 126 2.64 6.18 12.11
C GLY A 126 2.89 5.91 10.64
N ASP A 127 4.04 6.34 10.11
CA ASP A 127 4.47 6.04 8.74
C ASP A 127 4.52 4.52 8.50
N ALA A 128 5.12 3.76 9.43
CA ALA A 128 5.20 2.31 9.33
C ALA A 128 3.81 1.64 9.36
N ILE A 129 2.93 2.07 10.27
CA ILE A 129 1.56 1.53 10.39
C ILE A 129 0.73 1.87 9.14
N LEU A 130 0.75 3.12 8.69
CA LEU A 130 0.06 3.54 7.47
C LEU A 130 0.54 2.72 6.26
N GLY A 131 1.85 2.60 6.08
CA GLY A 131 2.44 1.82 5.00
C GLY A 131 2.03 0.35 5.04
N ALA A 132 1.98 -0.25 6.23
CA ALA A 132 1.54 -1.63 6.42
C ALA A 132 0.06 -1.82 6.09
N VAL A 133 -0.83 -0.96 6.61
CA VAL A 133 -2.27 -1.04 6.35
C VAL A 133 -2.59 -0.87 4.87
N VAL A 134 -2.00 0.13 4.21
CA VAL A 134 -2.20 0.34 2.77
C VAL A 134 -1.70 -0.86 1.97
N SER A 135 -0.55 -1.45 2.35
CA SER A 135 -0.03 -2.65 1.69
C SER A 135 -0.96 -3.86 1.87
N LEU A 136 -1.48 -4.08 3.07
CA LEU A 136 -2.42 -5.15 3.38
C LEU A 136 -3.73 -4.98 2.59
N TYR A 137 -4.24 -3.75 2.53
CA TYR A 137 -5.45 -3.43 1.77
C TYR A 137 -5.27 -3.72 0.28
N LEU A 138 -4.17 -3.25 -0.32
CA LEU A 138 -3.85 -3.48 -1.73
C LEU A 138 -3.71 -4.97 -2.05
N TYR A 139 -3.00 -5.71 -1.20
CA TYR A 139 -2.80 -7.15 -1.38
C TYR A 139 -4.14 -7.92 -1.39
N ALA A 140 -5.07 -7.55 -0.51
CA ALA A 140 -6.34 -8.24 -0.37
C ALA A 140 -7.40 -7.84 -1.42
N HIS A 141 -7.46 -6.56 -1.80
CA HIS A 141 -8.55 -6.01 -2.63
C HIS A 141 -8.16 -5.83 -4.10
N HIS A 142 -6.86 -5.90 -4.41
CA HIS A 142 -6.34 -5.78 -5.77
C HIS A 142 -5.44 -6.96 -6.15
N PRO A 143 -5.97 -8.20 -6.16
CA PRO A 143 -5.19 -9.41 -6.45
C PRO A 143 -4.59 -9.41 -7.86
N GLU A 144 -5.08 -8.55 -8.77
CA GLU A 144 -4.52 -8.39 -10.11
C GLU A 144 -3.32 -7.42 -10.17
N PHE A 145 -2.97 -6.74 -9.07
CA PHE A 145 -1.84 -5.81 -9.04
C PHE A 145 -0.54 -6.56 -8.83
N GLN A 146 0.42 -6.33 -9.72
CA GLN A 146 1.81 -6.76 -9.50
C GLN A 146 2.51 -5.85 -8.47
N GLU A 147 3.61 -6.33 -7.90
CA GLU A 147 4.42 -5.63 -6.88
C GLU A 147 4.72 -4.16 -7.24
N GLY A 148 5.16 -3.91 -8.48
CA GLY A 148 5.48 -2.56 -8.95
C GLY A 148 4.27 -1.61 -8.91
N ARG A 149 3.07 -2.11 -9.24
CA ARG A 149 1.83 -1.32 -9.17
C ARG A 149 1.42 -1.08 -7.72
N MET A 150 1.46 -2.10 -6.87
CA MET A 150 1.17 -1.94 -5.43
C MET A 150 2.11 -0.92 -4.79
N THR A 151 3.41 -1.02 -5.07
CA THR A 151 4.42 -0.08 -4.56
C THR A 151 4.16 1.35 -5.01
N LYS A 152 3.76 1.55 -6.27
CA LYS A 152 3.46 2.86 -6.81
C LYS A 152 2.20 3.47 -6.19
N VAL A 153 1.11 2.71 -6.10
CA VAL A 153 -0.14 3.15 -5.46
C VAL A 153 0.13 3.50 -3.99
N LYS A 154 0.82 2.62 -3.26
CA LYS A 154 1.24 2.88 -1.87
C LYS A 154 2.00 4.20 -1.78
N SER A 155 3.03 4.40 -2.60
CA SER A 155 3.88 5.59 -2.58
C SER A 155 3.11 6.88 -2.86
N GLN A 156 2.06 6.83 -3.70
CA GLN A 156 1.18 7.97 -3.93
C GLN A 156 0.30 8.27 -2.70
N VAL A 157 -0.35 7.24 -2.16
CA VAL A 157 -1.28 7.33 -1.02
C VAL A 157 -0.57 7.82 0.25
N VAL A 158 0.61 7.28 0.55
CA VAL A 158 1.40 7.63 1.74
C VAL A 158 2.34 8.82 1.51
N SER A 159 2.23 9.52 0.38
CA SER A 159 3.07 10.69 0.12
C SER A 159 2.72 11.85 1.07
N ARG A 160 3.73 12.65 1.43
CA ARG A 160 3.55 13.90 2.19
C ARG A 160 2.44 14.79 1.64
N ARG A 161 2.33 14.87 0.30
CA ARG A 161 1.27 15.65 -0.36
C ARG A 161 -0.11 15.08 -0.07
N SER A 162 -0.29 13.77 -0.25
CA SER A 162 -1.54 13.06 0.02
C SER A 162 -1.94 13.20 1.50
N LEU A 163 -0.99 12.95 2.41
CA LEU A 163 -1.20 13.08 3.86
C LEU A 163 -1.59 14.51 4.27
N ALA A 164 -0.90 15.53 3.74
CA ALA A 164 -1.23 16.92 4.05
C ALA A 164 -2.59 17.35 3.50
N LEU A 165 -3.03 16.82 2.35
CA LEU A 165 -4.38 17.04 1.83
C LEU A 165 -5.40 16.36 2.73
N LYS A 166 -5.20 15.08 3.04
CA LYS A 166 -6.11 14.33 3.89
C LYS A 166 -6.25 14.92 5.30
N ALA A 167 -5.14 15.38 5.89
CA ALA A 167 -5.16 16.08 7.17
C ALA A 167 -5.99 17.38 7.14
N ARG A 168 -6.04 18.08 6.00
CA ARG A 168 -6.91 19.25 5.83
C ARG A 168 -8.36 18.85 5.67
N ASP A 169 -8.63 17.81 4.90
CA ASP A 169 -9.99 17.31 4.66
C ASP A 169 -10.64 16.82 5.96
N ILE A 170 -9.85 16.16 6.82
CA ILE A 170 -10.26 15.77 8.18
C ILE A 170 -10.49 17.01 9.07
N GLY A 171 -9.88 18.15 8.77
CA GLY A 171 -9.92 19.34 9.61
C GLY A 171 -8.96 19.26 10.80
N LEU A 172 -7.80 18.60 10.65
CA LEU A 172 -6.82 18.40 11.74
C LEU A 172 -6.08 19.69 12.14
N ALA A 173 -5.91 20.62 11.20
CA ALA A 173 -5.06 21.80 11.36
C ALA A 173 -5.37 22.69 12.60
N PRO A 174 -6.64 22.99 12.94
CA PRO A 174 -6.98 23.80 14.11
C PRO A 174 -6.66 23.13 15.46
N HIS A 175 -6.46 21.81 15.47
CA HIS A 175 -6.23 21.03 16.68
C HIS A 175 -4.74 20.84 17.01
N LEU A 176 -3.83 21.23 16.10
CA LEU A 176 -2.40 21.10 16.32
C LEU A 176 -1.89 22.04 17.42
N VAL A 177 -0.88 21.58 18.15
CA VAL A 177 -0.18 22.36 19.17
C VAL A 177 1.23 22.64 18.67
N VAL A 178 1.46 23.88 18.23
CA VAL A 178 2.77 24.41 17.78
C VAL A 178 3.12 25.66 18.60
N GLY A 179 4.38 25.81 19.03
CA GLY A 179 4.88 27.06 19.64
C GLY A 179 4.13 27.58 20.87
N ARG A 180 4.03 28.93 21.04
CA ARG A 180 3.21 29.56 22.10
C ARG A 180 1.73 29.44 21.74
N MET A 181 1.19 28.25 21.99
CA MET A 181 -0.20 27.81 21.91
C MET A 181 -1.00 28.24 20.68
N PHE A 182 -1.39 27.22 19.89
CA PHE A 182 -2.17 27.25 18.66
C PHE A 182 -1.43 27.78 17.43
N PRO A 183 -1.54 27.08 16.29
CA PRO A 183 -0.94 27.54 15.05
C PRO A 183 -1.61 28.81 14.56
N ASN A 184 -0.81 29.75 14.10
CA ASN A 184 -1.26 30.64 13.05
C ASN A 184 -1.53 29.76 11.80
N PRO A 185 -2.71 29.81 11.16
CA PRO A 185 -3.00 28.98 9.99
C PRO A 185 -1.94 29.13 8.88
N LYS A 186 -1.30 30.30 8.77
CA LYS A 186 -0.22 30.56 7.81
C LYS A 186 1.11 29.87 8.16
N SER A 187 1.33 29.48 9.41
CA SER A 187 2.54 28.76 9.84
C SER A 187 2.44 27.24 9.72
N ILE A 188 1.25 26.70 9.41
CA ILE A 188 1.05 25.27 9.24
C ILE A 188 1.49 24.86 7.84
N THR A 189 2.66 24.24 7.75
CA THR A 189 3.17 23.70 6.49
C THR A 189 2.57 22.34 6.18
N ASN A 190 2.69 21.90 4.91
CA ASN A 190 2.32 20.52 4.53
C ASN A 190 3.07 19.47 5.35
N SER A 191 4.33 19.74 5.72
CA SER A 191 5.12 18.80 6.54
C SER A 191 4.55 18.66 7.94
N ILE A 192 4.15 19.76 8.58
CA ILE A 192 3.57 19.69 9.93
C ILE A 192 2.26 18.89 9.90
N LEU A 193 1.42 19.10 8.87
CA LEU A 193 0.16 18.38 8.72
C LEU A 193 0.34 16.89 8.44
N SER A 194 1.26 16.53 7.53
CA SER A 194 1.52 15.12 7.22
C SER A 194 2.01 14.38 8.46
N ASN A 195 2.99 14.95 9.15
CA ASN A 195 3.64 14.34 10.31
C ASN A 195 2.64 14.20 11.47
N ALA A 196 1.76 15.19 11.66
CA ALA A 196 0.71 15.10 12.66
C ALA A 196 -0.32 14.00 12.34
N LEU A 197 -0.69 13.81 11.07
CA LEU A 197 -1.61 12.75 10.69
C LEU A 197 -0.98 11.36 10.89
N GLU A 198 0.29 11.17 10.54
CA GLU A 198 1.05 9.95 10.86
C GLU A 198 1.07 9.72 12.38
N ALA A 199 1.38 10.75 13.17
CA ALA A 199 1.38 10.64 14.62
C ALA A 199 0.00 10.28 15.20
N VAL A 200 -1.08 10.78 14.60
CA VAL A 200 -2.46 10.40 14.99
C VAL A 200 -2.75 8.94 14.63
N ILE A 201 -2.32 8.45 13.47
CA ILE A 201 -2.45 7.03 13.10
C ILE A 201 -1.73 6.14 14.12
N ALA A 202 -0.52 6.52 14.53
CA ALA A 202 0.20 5.83 15.60
C ALA A 202 -0.52 5.92 16.96
N ALA A 203 -1.11 7.05 17.29
CA ALA A 203 -1.88 7.21 18.52
C ALA A 203 -3.09 6.27 18.55
N VAL A 204 -3.85 6.18 17.44
CA VAL A 204 -4.96 5.22 17.31
C VAL A 204 -4.46 3.78 17.46
N PHE A 205 -3.31 3.45 16.86
CA PHE A 205 -2.69 2.14 17.02
C PHE A 205 -2.30 1.84 18.48
N VAL A 206 -1.72 2.81 19.19
CA VAL A 206 -1.30 2.64 20.59
C VAL A 206 -2.51 2.49 21.52
N ASP A 207 -3.60 3.22 21.28
CA ASP A 207 -4.82 3.19 22.11
C ASP A 207 -5.70 1.98 21.81
N GLY A 208 -5.98 1.71 20.54
CA GLY A 208 -6.95 0.70 20.08
C GLY A 208 -6.37 -0.52 19.37
N GLY A 209 -5.06 -0.60 19.22
CA GLY A 209 -4.39 -1.68 18.49
C GLY A 209 -4.52 -1.58 16.97
N LEU A 210 -4.10 -2.65 16.29
CA LEU A 210 -4.01 -2.67 14.83
C LEU A 210 -5.37 -2.63 14.14
N ASP A 211 -6.39 -3.27 14.72
CA ASP A 211 -7.75 -3.25 14.14
C ASP A 211 -8.31 -1.83 14.09
N ALA A 212 -8.18 -1.08 15.18
CA ALA A 212 -8.58 0.33 15.22
C ALA A 212 -7.80 1.18 14.22
N ALA A 213 -6.48 0.95 14.10
CA ALA A 213 -5.65 1.67 13.14
C ALA A 213 -6.00 1.32 11.68
N TYR A 214 -6.30 0.05 11.40
CA TYR A 214 -6.75 -0.40 10.09
C TYR A 214 -8.06 0.30 9.71
N ASP A 215 -9.08 0.20 10.56
CA ASP A 215 -10.39 0.82 10.32
C ASP A 215 -10.28 2.33 10.16
N PHE A 216 -9.44 2.99 10.97
CA PHE A 216 -9.18 4.42 10.85
C PHE A 216 -8.54 4.77 9.51
N VAL A 217 -7.47 4.08 9.12
CA VAL A 217 -6.77 4.35 7.86
C VAL A 217 -7.67 4.08 6.67
N ILE A 218 -8.39 2.94 6.61
CA ILE A 218 -9.24 2.64 5.47
C ILE A 218 -10.38 3.65 5.33
N ARG A 219 -11.06 3.99 6.44
CA ARG A 219 -12.12 5.02 6.43
C ARG A 219 -11.67 6.35 5.83
N HIS A 220 -10.42 6.75 6.10
CA HIS A 220 -9.90 8.04 5.66
C HIS A 220 -9.16 7.98 4.32
N PHE A 221 -8.62 6.84 3.89
CA PHE A 221 -7.76 6.73 2.71
C PHE A 221 -8.31 5.83 1.59
N GLU A 222 -9.45 5.17 1.76
CA GLU A 222 -10.04 4.32 0.71
C GLU A 222 -10.25 5.07 -0.61
N ASP A 223 -10.73 6.32 -0.54
CA ASP A 223 -10.91 7.21 -1.70
C ASP A 223 -9.58 7.52 -2.41
N ALA A 224 -8.53 7.80 -1.62
CA ALA A 224 -7.19 8.06 -2.13
C ALA A 224 -6.57 6.81 -2.75
N ILE A 225 -6.79 5.64 -2.15
CA ILE A 225 -6.36 4.34 -2.69
C ILE A 225 -7.08 4.05 -4.01
N ALA A 226 -8.40 4.19 -4.06
CA ALA A 226 -9.19 3.98 -5.27
C ALA A 226 -8.76 4.93 -6.39
N THR A 227 -8.58 6.22 -6.08
CA THR A 227 -8.12 7.21 -7.06
C THR A 227 -6.72 6.88 -7.61
N ALA A 228 -5.79 6.49 -6.74
CA ALA A 228 -4.44 6.10 -7.15
C ALA A 228 -4.43 4.77 -7.93
N ALA A 229 -5.33 3.85 -7.59
CA ALA A 229 -5.54 2.59 -8.30
C ALA A 229 -6.09 2.80 -9.72
N ASP A 230 -7.03 3.73 -9.90
CA ASP A 230 -7.72 3.99 -11.16
C ASP A 230 -6.98 4.92 -12.12
N GLU A 231 -5.87 5.53 -11.69
CA GLU A 231 -5.15 6.52 -12.48
C GLU A 231 -4.76 5.96 -13.88
N PRO A 232 -5.27 6.55 -14.99
CA PRO A 232 -5.09 6.02 -16.34
C PRO A 232 -3.61 5.93 -16.74
N GLY A 233 -3.18 4.74 -17.16
CA GLY A 233 -1.78 4.44 -17.50
C GLY A 233 -0.99 3.73 -16.39
N GLN A 234 -1.64 3.35 -15.28
CA GLN A 234 -1.00 2.66 -14.15
C GLN A 234 -1.11 1.13 -14.16
N ARG A 235 -1.99 0.52 -14.96
CA ARG A 235 -1.82 -0.90 -15.31
C ARG A 235 -0.65 -0.96 -16.29
N ASP A 236 0.41 -1.66 -15.90
CA ASP A 236 1.55 -1.91 -16.77
C ASP A 236 1.19 -3.01 -17.78
N PHE A 237 0.28 -2.66 -18.69
CA PHE A 237 -0.17 -3.50 -19.79
C PHE A 237 1.00 -3.88 -20.70
N LYS A 238 2.04 -3.02 -20.81
CA LYS A 238 3.27 -3.33 -21.54
C LYS A 238 4.01 -4.50 -20.91
N SER A 239 4.23 -4.47 -19.59
CA SER A 239 4.84 -5.58 -18.86
C SER A 239 3.96 -6.83 -18.87
N TRP A 240 2.64 -6.70 -18.73
CA TRP A 240 1.73 -7.85 -18.80
C TRP A 240 1.74 -8.50 -20.18
N LEU A 241 1.64 -7.72 -21.26
CA LEU A 241 1.74 -8.23 -22.63
C LEU A 241 3.10 -8.88 -22.89
N GLY A 242 4.18 -8.31 -22.36
CA GLY A 242 5.53 -8.88 -22.43
C GLY A 242 5.65 -10.22 -21.71
N GLN A 243 5.16 -10.32 -20.48
CA GLN A 243 5.13 -11.57 -19.71
C GLN A 243 4.29 -12.64 -20.42
N TRP A 244 3.12 -12.27 -20.93
CA TRP A 244 2.27 -13.19 -21.70
C TRP A 244 2.98 -13.66 -22.97
N ALA A 245 3.63 -12.77 -23.72
CA ALA A 245 4.39 -13.13 -24.92
C ALA A 245 5.52 -14.12 -24.58
N GLN A 246 6.28 -13.85 -23.52
CA GLN A 246 7.35 -14.73 -23.05
C GLN A 246 6.82 -16.11 -22.61
N GLN A 247 5.70 -16.16 -21.90
CA GLN A 247 5.05 -17.41 -21.49
C GLN A 247 4.56 -18.25 -22.68
N ASN A 248 4.23 -17.60 -23.80
CA ASN A 248 3.80 -18.25 -25.04
C ASN A 248 4.96 -18.45 -26.04
N HIS A 249 6.21 -18.31 -25.59
CA HIS A 249 7.42 -18.45 -26.42
C HIS A 249 7.43 -17.52 -27.65
N MET A 250 6.84 -16.33 -27.53
CA MET A 250 6.84 -15.30 -28.56
C MET A 250 7.93 -14.25 -28.28
N ASP A 251 8.34 -13.53 -29.32
CA ASP A 251 9.19 -12.37 -29.18
C ASP A 251 8.52 -11.26 -28.36
N ASN A 252 9.35 -10.41 -27.75
CA ASN A 252 8.88 -9.29 -26.94
C ASN A 252 8.02 -8.31 -27.77
N PRO A 253 6.93 -7.74 -27.23
CA PRO A 253 6.05 -6.89 -28.01
C PRO A 253 6.75 -5.64 -28.54
N GLY A 254 6.58 -5.38 -29.84
CA GLY A 254 7.00 -4.14 -30.49
C GLY A 254 5.92 -3.06 -30.40
N TYR A 255 6.30 -1.80 -30.57
CA TYR A 255 5.39 -0.67 -30.62
C TYR A 255 5.74 0.23 -31.79
N VAL A 256 4.79 0.41 -32.71
CA VAL A 256 4.97 1.21 -33.92
C VAL A 256 4.09 2.45 -33.84
N VAL A 257 4.66 3.62 -34.16
CA VAL A 257 3.91 4.87 -34.30
C VAL A 257 3.20 4.83 -35.64
N ILE A 258 1.87 4.93 -35.60
CA ILE A 258 1.01 4.96 -36.79
C ILE A 258 0.85 6.40 -37.27
N SER A 259 0.54 7.31 -36.35
CA SER A 259 0.36 8.71 -36.67
C SER A 259 0.63 9.61 -35.46
N THR A 260 0.75 10.92 -35.70
CA THR A 260 0.82 11.94 -34.65
C THR A 260 -0.06 13.11 -35.04
N ALA A 261 -0.82 13.66 -34.10
CA ALA A 261 -1.75 14.76 -34.33
C ALA A 261 -1.63 15.84 -33.25
N GLY A 262 -2.04 17.06 -33.58
CA GLY A 262 -2.05 18.21 -32.67
C GLY A 262 -0.74 19.04 -32.71
N PRO A 263 -0.80 20.30 -32.24
CA PRO A 263 0.35 21.18 -32.21
C PRO A 263 1.35 20.74 -31.13
N ASP A 264 2.61 21.19 -31.20
CA ASP A 264 3.71 20.60 -30.40
C ASP A 264 3.49 20.62 -28.88
N HIS A 265 2.73 21.60 -28.37
CA HIS A 265 2.39 21.74 -26.95
C HIS A 265 1.20 20.87 -26.50
N THR A 266 0.47 20.26 -27.43
CA THR A 266 -0.65 19.31 -27.19
C THR A 266 -0.60 18.13 -28.17
N LYS A 267 0.62 17.65 -28.46
CA LYS A 267 0.86 16.56 -29.39
C LYS A 267 0.28 15.25 -28.85
N THR A 268 -0.40 14.52 -29.71
CA THR A 268 -0.93 13.19 -29.44
C THR A 268 -0.31 12.18 -30.40
N PHE A 269 -0.14 10.96 -29.92
CA PHE A 269 0.49 9.88 -30.66
C PHE A 269 -0.51 8.73 -30.77
N GLU A 270 -0.57 8.14 -31.95
CA GLU A 270 -1.27 6.89 -32.24
C GLU A 270 -0.25 5.77 -32.39
N LEU A 271 -0.28 4.78 -31.50
CA LEU A 271 0.64 3.65 -31.55
C LEU A 271 -0.15 2.34 -31.63
N SER A 272 0.45 1.36 -32.29
CA SER A 272 -0.01 -0.03 -32.29
C SER A 272 1.03 -0.93 -31.65
N ALA A 273 0.57 -1.89 -30.83
CA ALA A 273 1.40 -2.99 -30.38
C ALA A 273 1.55 -4.03 -31.50
N THR A 274 2.67 -4.75 -31.51
CA THR A 274 2.95 -5.85 -32.44
C THR A 274 3.51 -7.06 -31.69
N LEU A 275 3.13 -8.26 -32.09
CA LEU A 275 3.69 -9.53 -31.61
C LEU A 275 3.99 -10.42 -32.82
N GLY A 276 5.27 -10.63 -33.09
CA GLY A 276 5.71 -11.19 -34.38
C GLY A 276 5.16 -10.36 -35.54
N ASP A 277 4.52 -11.02 -36.50
CA ASP A 277 3.89 -10.37 -37.66
C ASP A 277 2.49 -9.80 -37.37
N ARG A 278 1.90 -10.08 -36.20
CA ARG A 278 0.56 -9.59 -35.85
C ARG A 278 0.64 -8.15 -35.35
N ARG A 279 -0.17 -7.28 -35.95
CA ARG A 279 -0.44 -5.91 -35.49
C ARG A 279 -1.83 -5.85 -34.85
N PHE A 280 -1.92 -5.23 -33.67
CA PHE A 280 -3.18 -5.06 -32.93
C PHE A 280 -3.85 -3.71 -33.23
N SER A 281 -5.03 -3.48 -32.69
CA SER A 281 -5.72 -2.19 -32.82
C SER A 281 -4.87 -1.06 -32.23
N PRO A 282 -4.72 0.07 -32.94
CA PRO A 282 -3.97 1.20 -32.45
C PRO A 282 -4.72 1.92 -31.32
N ALA A 283 -3.99 2.68 -30.52
CA ALA A 283 -4.53 3.53 -29.47
C ALA A 283 -3.91 4.92 -29.51
N TRP A 284 -4.68 5.92 -29.08
CA TRP A 284 -4.26 7.32 -28.96
C TRP A 284 -3.84 7.67 -27.52
N GLY A 285 -2.83 8.53 -27.37
CA GLY A 285 -2.38 9.04 -26.07
C GLY A 285 -1.59 10.35 -26.20
N ARG A 286 -1.37 11.03 -25.06
CA ARG A 286 -0.75 12.38 -25.03
C ARG A 286 0.78 12.33 -24.94
N SER A 287 1.34 11.15 -24.70
CA SER A 287 2.77 10.91 -24.73
C SER A 287 3.02 9.51 -25.26
N LYS A 288 4.19 9.27 -25.88
CA LYS A 288 4.55 7.93 -26.38
C LYS A 288 4.39 6.84 -25.31
N LYS A 289 4.88 7.10 -24.09
CA LYS A 289 4.81 6.16 -22.96
C LYS A 289 3.36 5.83 -22.58
N GLU A 290 2.49 6.83 -22.50
CA GLU A 290 1.06 6.61 -22.25
C GLU A 290 0.40 5.82 -23.40
N THR A 291 0.73 6.17 -24.64
CA THR A 291 0.14 5.52 -25.81
C THR A 291 0.57 4.06 -25.93
N GLU A 292 1.83 3.72 -25.64
CA GLU A 292 2.31 2.33 -25.59
C GLU A 292 1.48 1.48 -24.60
N GLN A 293 1.22 1.99 -23.40
CA GLN A 293 0.39 1.29 -22.41
C GLN A 293 -1.04 1.07 -22.93
N ARG A 294 -1.62 2.05 -23.63
CA ARG A 294 -2.96 1.93 -24.22
C ARG A 294 -2.97 0.94 -25.39
N ALA A 295 -1.94 0.93 -26.23
CA ALA A 295 -1.80 -0.03 -27.32
C ALA A 295 -1.62 -1.46 -26.80
N ALA A 296 -0.85 -1.63 -25.72
CA ALA A 296 -0.71 -2.92 -25.03
C ALA A 296 -2.05 -3.41 -24.46
N ARG A 297 -2.85 -2.51 -23.88
CA ARG A 297 -4.21 -2.83 -23.40
C ARG A 297 -5.12 -3.30 -24.54
N ALA A 298 -5.06 -2.64 -25.69
CA ALA A 298 -5.84 -3.03 -26.87
C ALA A 298 -5.45 -4.44 -27.34
N ALA A 299 -4.15 -4.73 -27.39
CA ALA A 299 -3.66 -6.07 -27.71
C ALA A 299 -4.14 -7.13 -26.73
N LEU A 300 -4.02 -6.89 -25.42
CA LEU A 300 -4.49 -7.82 -24.38
C LEU A 300 -6.00 -8.10 -24.47
N ARG A 301 -6.83 -7.09 -24.79
CA ARG A 301 -8.27 -7.27 -25.04
C ARG A 301 -8.54 -8.16 -26.26
N GLU A 302 -7.84 -7.91 -27.35
CA GLU A 302 -7.95 -8.73 -28.56
C GLU A 302 -7.44 -10.17 -28.37
N LEU A 303 -6.55 -10.38 -27.41
CA LEU A 303 -6.10 -11.70 -26.99
C LEU A 303 -7.05 -12.38 -26.00
N GLY A 304 -8.12 -11.70 -25.57
CA GLY A 304 -9.10 -12.22 -24.62
C GLY A 304 -8.58 -12.32 -23.17
N LEU A 305 -7.55 -11.54 -22.83
CA LEU A 305 -6.91 -11.53 -21.51
C LEU A 305 -7.46 -10.42 -20.59
N LEU A 306 -8.39 -9.60 -21.11
CA LEU A 306 -8.96 -8.40 -20.50
C LEU A 306 -10.44 -8.27 -20.89
#